data_AF-A0A921BC46-F1
#
_entry.id   AF-A0A921BC46-F1
#
_cell.length_a   1.000
_cell.length_b   1.000
_cell.length_c   1.000
_cell.angle_alpha   90.00
_cell.angle_beta   90.00
_cell.angle_gamma   90.00
#
_symmetry.space_group_name_H-M   'P 1'
#
loop_
_entity.id
_entity.type
_entity.pdbx_description
1 polymer ?
#
loop_
_entity_poly.entity_id
_entity_poly.type
_entity_poly.pdbx_seq_one_letter_code
_entity_poly.pdbx_strand_id
1 'polypeptide(L)' 'MNIVFMGTPEFALPTLRKIYNSSHSIISVVTQPDRPKGRGQIKVALH' A
#
# COMPACT_ATOMS: atom_id res chain seq x y z
N MET A 1 -21.81 -1.29 -6.20
CA MET A 1 -21.42 -2.03 -4.97
C MET A 1 -20.37 -1.23 -4.22
N ASN A 2 -20.42 -1.27 -2.88
CA ASN A 2 -19.50 -0.52 -2.02
C ASN A 2 -18.27 -1.37 -1.70
N ILE A 3 -17.08 -0.76 -1.81
CA ILE A 3 -15.79 -1.43 -1.67
C ILE A 3 -14.94 -0.71 -0.62
N VAL A 4 -14.32 -1.49 0.26
CA VAL A 4 -13.16 -1.05 1.05
C VAL A 4 -11.92 -1.59 0.36
N PHE A 5 -11.01 -0.70 -0.04
CA PHE A 5 -9.77 -1.07 -0.70
C PHE A 5 -8.63 -1.13 0.32
N MET A 6 -7.86 -2.23 0.36
CA MET A 6 -6.73 -2.40 1.27
C MET A 6 -5.47 -2.76 0.48
N GLY A 7 -4.44 -1.91 0.50
CA GLY A 7 -3.21 -2.16 -0.25
C GLY A 7 -2.10 -1.13 -0.05
N THR A 8 -0.86 -1.51 -0.40
CA THR A 8 0.32 -0.65 -0.37
C THR A 8 0.43 0.14 -1.69
N PRO A 9 0.67 1.47 -1.68
CA PRO A 9 0.34 2.32 -2.82
C PRO A 9 1.02 1.93 -4.12
N GLU A 10 2.34 1.70 -4.11
CA GLU A 10 3.15 1.45 -5.32
C GLU A 10 2.64 0.26 -6.14
N PHE A 11 2.36 -0.88 -5.50
CA PHE A 11 1.86 -2.08 -6.17
C PHE A 11 0.33 -2.05 -6.38
N ALA A 12 -0.41 -1.42 -5.47
CA ALA A 12 -1.86 -1.45 -5.46
C ALA A 12 -2.49 -0.36 -6.36
N LEU A 13 -1.72 0.65 -6.76
CA LEU A 13 -2.15 1.79 -7.58
C LEU A 13 -2.89 1.42 -8.88
N PRO A 14 -2.41 0.46 -9.70
CA PRO A 14 -3.11 0.07 -10.92
C PRO A 14 -4.49 -0.52 -10.65
N THR A 15 -4.62 -1.34 -9.60
CA THR A 15 -5.89 -1.96 -9.19
C THR A 15 -6.85 -0.91 -8.65
N LEU A 16 -6.35 0.00 -7.79
CA LEU A 16 -7.14 1.10 -7.24
C LEU A 16 -7.75 1.96 -8.36
N ARG A 17 -6.95 2.31 -9.38
CA ARG A 17 -7.41 3.10 -10.54
C ARG A 17 -8.50 2.38 -11.34
N LYS A 18 -8.37 1.08 -11.56
CA LYS A 18 -9.39 0.29 -12.27
C LYS A 18 -10.72 0.29 -11.51
N ILE A 19 -10.69 0.14 -10.19
CA ILE A 19 -11.89 0.14 -9.36
C ILE A 19 -12.50 1.56 -9.33
N TYR A 20 -11.68 2.59 -9.18
CA TYR A 20 -12.12 3.99 -9.18
C TYR A 20 -12.82 4.39 -10.48
N ASN A 21 -12.35 3.88 -11.62
CA ASN A 21 -12.96 4.15 -12.94
C ASN A 21 -14.13 3.21 -13.29
N SER A 22 -14.55 2.34 -12.37
CA SER A 22 -15.66 1.42 -12.57
C SER A 22 -16.94 1.94 -11.92
N SER A 23 -18.04 1.22 -12.08
CA SER A 23 -19.33 1.55 -11.43
C SER A 23 -19.35 1.26 -9.92
N HIS A 24 -18.23 0.88 -9.31
CA HIS A 24 -18.12 0.59 -7.89
C HIS A 24 -17.81 1.86 -7.10
N SER A 25 -18.33 1.95 -5.88
CA SER A 25 -18.05 3.07 -4.98
C SER A 25 -17.02 2.64 -3.94
N ILE A 26 -15.85 3.29 -3.93
CA ILE A 26 -14.83 3.07 -2.90
C ILE A 26 -15.18 3.95 -1.71
N ILE A 27 -15.55 3.33 -0.59
CA ILE A 27 -15.98 4.04 0.62
C ILE A 27 -14.84 4.26 1.63
N SER A 28 -13.75 3.50 1.49
CA SER A 28 -12.57 3.64 2.35
C SER A 28 -11.33 3.03 1.69
N VAL A 29 -10.17 3.59 2.00
CA VAL A 29 -8.85 3.11 1.56
C VAL A 29 -7.99 2.90 2.80
N VAL A 30 -7.49 1.68 2.98
CA VAL A 30 -6.55 1.33 4.04
C VAL A 30 -5.18 1.09 3.40
N THR A 31 -4.18 1.81 3.88
CA THR A 31 -2.80 1.67 3.40
C THR A 31 -1.83 1.63 4.57
N GLN A 32 -0.64 1.07 4.34
CA GLN A 32 0.43 1.13 5.34
C GLN A 32 1.01 2.55 5.34
N PRO A 33 1.21 3.18 6.51
CA PRO A 33 1.94 4.44 6.57
C PRO A 33 3.35 4.24 6.02
N ASP A 34 3.90 5.29 5.41
CA ASP A 34 5.27 5.27 4.89
C ASP A 34 6.23 4.84 6.01
N ARG A 35 6.95 3.74 5.77
CA ARG A 35 8.03 3.29 6.65
C ARG A 35 9.36 3.74 6.04
N PRO A 36 10.33 4.18 6.86
CA PRO A 36 11.67 4.43 6.36
C PRO A 36 12.18 3.21 5.60
N LYS A 37 12.56 3.39 4.32
CA LYS A 37 13.16 2.34 3.49
C LYS A 37 14.54 2.02 4.07
N GLY A 38 14.71 0.81 4.57
CA GLY A 38 15.97 0.32 5.12
C GLY A 38 15.72 -0.94 5.94
N ARG A 39 16.29 -2.07 5.52
CA ARG A 39 16.22 -3.31 6.29
C ARG A 39 17.09 -3.15 7.54
N GLY A 40 16.50 -3.36 8.71
CA GLY A 40 17.20 -3.28 9.99
C GLY A 40 18.41 -4.22 10.08
N GLN A 41 19.49 -3.65 10.63
CA GLN A 41 20.72 -4.23 11.15
C GLN A 41 21.62 -5.02 10.18
N ILE A 42 22.55 -4.31 9.54
CA ILE A 42 23.89 -4.86 9.33
C ILE A 42 24.60 -4.75 10.69
N LYS A 43 24.54 -5.81 11.53
CA LYS A 43 25.50 -5.94 12.63
C LYS A 43 26.86 -6.21 12.00
N VAL A 44 27.63 -5.16 11.74
CA VAL A 44 29.07 -5.33 11.57
C VAL A 44 29.65 -5.44 12.97
N ALA A 45 29.85 -6.68 13.44
CA ALA A 45 30.72 -6.89 14.59
C ALA A 45 32.14 -6.58 14.10
N LEU A 46 32.67 -5.42 14.47
CA LEU A 46 34.10 -5.15 14.37
C LEU A 46 34.76 -5.88 15.55
N HIS A 47 35.62 -6.84 15.21
CA HIS A 47 36.68 -7.33 16.08
C HIS A 47 38.00 -6.86 15.47
#